data_AF-A0A5B8YJW5-F1
#
_entry.id   AF-A0A5B8YJW5-F1
#
_cell.length_a   1.000
_cell.length_b   1.000
_cell.length_c   1.000
_cell.angle_alpha   90.00
_cell.angle_beta   90.00
_cell.angle_gamma   90.00
#
_symmetry.space_group_name_H-M   'P 1'
#
loop_
_entity.id
_entity.type
_entity.pdbx_description
1 polymer ?
#
loop_
_entity_poly.entity_id
_entity_poly.type
_entity_poly.pdbx_seq_one_letter_code
_entity_poly.pdbx_strand_id
1 'polypeptide(L)'
;MTNVQKQYFVKIANVLFAVIFLVSAFVQHNDPDPLLWMSIYGYGALVCMLAIFGKDSRVLHYAGLVVFIFYAIYLFFAPNGVYTWFSLHSAENITGSMSDDKPWIENTREFFGLLILSFAHILNLLFRKSLRNKRTQIVDK
;
A
#
# COMPACT_ATOMS: atom_id res chain seq x y z
N MET A 1 -17.13 3.98 -18.86
CA MET A 1 -17.42 2.90 -17.89
C MET A 1 -18.71 3.17 -17.15
N THR A 2 -19.63 2.22 -17.13
CA THR A 2 -20.84 2.24 -16.29
C THR A 2 -20.49 2.10 -14.80
N ASN A 3 -21.41 2.44 -13.90
CA ASN A 3 -21.22 2.26 -12.45
C ASN A 3 -20.95 0.79 -12.08
N VAL A 4 -21.54 -0.15 -12.83
CA VAL A 4 -21.32 -1.58 -12.66
C VAL A 4 -19.88 -1.96 -13.05
N GLN A 5 -19.38 -1.47 -14.18
CA GLN A 5 -17.99 -1.71 -14.59
C GLN A 5 -16.98 -1.13 -13.58
N LYS A 6 -17.24 0.08 -13.07
CA LYS A 6 -16.41 0.72 -12.02
C LYS A 6 -16.36 -0.12 -10.75
N GLN A 7 -17.49 -0.73 -10.36
CA GLN A 7 -17.54 -1.62 -9.21
C GLN A 7 -16.69 -2.88 -9.39
N TYR A 8 -16.80 -3.57 -10.52
CA TYR A 8 -16.00 -4.76 -10.79
C TYR A 8 -14.51 -4.44 -10.83
N PHE A 9 -14.14 -3.34 -11.50
CA PHE A 9 -12.76 -2.86 -11.55
C PHE A 9 -12.18 -2.66 -10.14
N VAL A 10 -12.87 -1.92 -9.27
CA VAL A 10 -12.39 -1.66 -7.90
C VAL A 10 -12.29 -2.95 -7.08
N LYS A 11 -13.23 -3.88 -7.23
CA LYS A 11 -13.15 -5.17 -6.53
C LYS A 11 -11.95 -5.99 -6.98
N ILE A 12 -11.74 -6.12 -8.29
CA ILE A 12 -10.59 -6.84 -8.85
C ILE A 12 -9.28 -6.19 -8.41
N ALA A 13 -9.18 -4.86 -8.47
CA ALA A 13 -8.01 -4.13 -8.00
C ALA A 13 -7.73 -4.38 -6.51
N ASN A 14 -8.76 -4.36 -5.64
CA ASN A 14 -8.57 -4.65 -4.22
C ASN A 14 -8.19 -6.10 -3.94
N VAL A 15 -8.71 -7.07 -4.71
CA VAL A 15 -8.27 -8.47 -4.59
C VAL A 15 -6.78 -8.56 -4.91
N LEU A 16 -6.36 -7.95 -6.02
CA LEU A 16 -4.95 -7.91 -6.43
C LEU A 16 -4.07 -7.26 -5.35
N PHE A 17 -4.45 -6.07 -4.87
CA PHE A 17 -3.69 -5.37 -3.83
C PHE A 17 -3.67 -6.14 -2.51
N ALA A 18 -4.78 -6.74 -2.08
CA ALA A 18 -4.81 -7.53 -0.87
C ALA A 18 -3.85 -8.73 -0.95
N VAL A 19 -3.83 -9.44 -2.09
CA VAL A 19 -2.88 -10.55 -2.30
C VAL A 19 -1.44 -10.04 -2.29
N ILE A 20 -1.14 -8.97 -3.02
CA ILE A 20 0.20 -8.37 -3.05
C ILE A 20 0.64 -7.99 -1.64
N PHE A 21 -0.19 -7.28 -0.87
CA PHE A 21 0.16 -6.83 0.48
C PHE A 21 0.29 -7.99 1.47
N LEU A 22 -0.52 -9.05 1.35
CA LEU A 22 -0.35 -10.25 2.19
C LEU A 22 0.96 -10.97 1.89
N VAL A 23 1.32 -11.11 0.61
CA VAL A 23 2.61 -11.67 0.20
C VAL A 23 3.74 -10.76 0.67
N SER A 24 3.62 -9.45 0.50
CA SER A 24 4.59 -8.47 0.99
C SER A 24 4.77 -8.59 2.50
N ALA A 25 3.72 -8.67 3.30
CA ALA A 25 3.82 -8.90 4.73
C ALA A 25 4.53 -10.22 5.06
N PHE A 26 4.20 -11.30 4.35
CA PHE A 26 4.80 -12.60 4.57
C PHE A 26 6.31 -12.63 4.28
N VAL A 27 6.81 -11.88 3.28
CA VAL A 27 8.25 -11.89 2.98
C VAL A 27 9.09 -11.06 3.96
N GLN A 28 8.48 -10.28 4.86
CA GLN A 28 9.20 -9.42 5.82
C GLN A 28 9.83 -10.17 7.00
N HIS A 29 9.73 -11.50 7.11
CA HIS A 29 10.31 -12.23 8.26
C HIS A 29 11.83 -12.07 8.38
N ASN A 30 12.52 -11.75 7.30
CA ASN A 30 13.98 -11.57 7.27
C ASN A 30 14.39 -10.08 7.37
N ASP A 31 13.44 -9.18 7.56
CA ASP A 31 13.69 -7.74 7.67
C ASP A 31 14.28 -7.39 9.06
N PRO A 32 15.08 -6.32 9.18
CA PRO A 32 15.50 -5.80 10.49
C PRO A 32 14.34 -5.49 11.44
N ASP A 33 13.21 -4.99 10.90
CA ASP A 33 12.02 -4.58 11.67
C ASP A 33 10.74 -5.29 11.16
N PRO A 34 10.66 -6.63 11.29
CA PRO A 34 9.65 -7.44 10.61
C PRO A 34 8.23 -7.10 11.07
N LEU A 35 8.04 -6.84 12.38
CA LEU A 35 6.72 -6.54 12.94
C LEU A 35 6.14 -5.22 12.42
N LEU A 36 6.99 -4.20 12.21
CA LEU A 36 6.56 -2.90 11.70
C LEU A 36 6.03 -3.07 10.28
N TRP A 37 6.81 -3.69 9.40
CA TRP A 37 6.45 -3.85 8.00
C TRP A 37 5.29 -4.83 7.80
N MET A 38 5.26 -5.94 8.54
CA MET A 38 4.09 -6.83 8.57
C MET A 38 2.82 -6.09 8.97
N SER A 39 2.91 -5.18 9.94
CA SER A 39 1.76 -4.38 10.38
C SER A 39 1.32 -3.37 9.32
N ILE A 40 2.26 -2.70 8.67
CA ILE A 40 1.99 -1.72 7.60
C ILE A 40 1.30 -2.41 6.39
N TYR A 41 1.89 -3.48 5.88
CA TYR A 41 1.30 -4.24 4.77
C TYR A 41 0.01 -4.94 5.18
N GLY A 42 -0.04 -5.51 6.40
CA GLY A 42 -1.24 -6.13 6.95
C GLY A 42 -2.41 -5.15 7.07
N TYR A 43 -2.15 -3.91 7.48
CA TYR A 43 -3.15 -2.85 7.50
C TYR A 43 -3.67 -2.55 6.08
N GLY A 44 -2.78 -2.39 5.10
CA GLY A 44 -3.18 -2.20 3.70
C GLY A 44 -4.04 -3.34 3.16
N ALA A 45 -3.62 -4.59 3.43
CA ALA A 45 -4.38 -5.79 3.06
C ALA A 45 -5.77 -5.80 3.71
N LEU A 46 -5.86 -5.50 5.01
CA LEU A 46 -7.12 -5.45 5.74
C LEU A 46 -8.07 -4.40 5.16
N VAL A 47 -7.58 -3.19 4.88
CA VAL A 47 -8.41 -2.12 4.31
C VAL A 47 -8.89 -2.48 2.90
N CYS A 48 -8.04 -3.10 2.06
CA CYS A 48 -8.44 -3.63 0.77
C CYS A 48 -9.51 -4.73 0.89
N MET A 49 -9.36 -5.66 1.84
CA MET A 49 -10.37 -6.68 2.11
C MET A 49 -11.71 -6.06 2.54
N LEU A 50 -11.69 -5.08 3.44
CA LEU A 50 -12.89 -4.35 3.83
C LEU A 50 -13.56 -3.65 2.63
N ALA A 51 -12.77 -3.10 1.70
CA ALA A 51 -13.27 -2.47 0.48
C ALA A 51 -13.96 -3.47 -0.48
N ILE A 52 -13.46 -4.71 -0.60
CA ILE A 52 -14.11 -5.78 -1.39
C ILE A 52 -15.54 -6.04 -0.89
N PHE A 53 -15.72 -6.05 0.44
CA PHE A 53 -17.01 -6.26 1.11
C PHE A 53 -17.84 -4.98 1.27
N GLY A 54 -17.34 -3.82 0.83
CA GLY A 54 -18.01 -2.52 0.99
C GLY A 54 -18.18 -2.10 2.45
N LYS A 55 -17.25 -2.52 3.31
CA LYS A 55 -17.18 -2.21 4.76
C LYS A 55 -16.04 -1.22 5.07
N ASP A 56 -15.32 -0.73 4.07
CA ASP A 56 -14.29 0.29 4.23
C ASP A 56 -14.87 1.65 4.67
N SER A 57 -14.03 2.44 5.33
CA SER A 57 -14.35 3.83 5.71
C SER A 57 -13.33 4.80 5.15
N ARG A 58 -13.74 6.04 4.88
CA ARG A 58 -12.81 7.12 4.49
C ARG A 58 -11.72 7.33 5.54
N VAL A 59 -12.10 7.19 6.81
CA VAL A 59 -11.19 7.36 7.94
C VAL A 59 -10.04 6.36 7.86
N LEU A 60 -10.32 5.09 7.57
CA LEU A 60 -9.28 4.07 7.39
C LEU A 60 -8.33 4.43 6.24
N HIS A 61 -8.88 4.89 5.11
CA HIS A 61 -8.03 5.27 3.98
C HIS A 61 -7.14 6.47 4.29
N TYR A 62 -7.69 7.53 4.91
CA TYR A 62 -6.93 8.72 5.28
C TYR A 62 -5.92 8.45 6.40
N ALA A 63 -6.28 7.67 7.42
CA ALA A 63 -5.36 7.29 8.50
C ALA A 63 -4.15 6.54 7.94
N GLY A 64 -4.39 5.57 7.04
CA GLY A 64 -3.31 4.88 6.32
C GLY A 64 -2.45 5.84 5.51
N LEU A 65 -3.07 6.70 4.70
CA LEU A 65 -2.35 7.65 3.86
C LEU A 65 -1.46 8.60 4.65
N VAL A 66 -1.94 9.10 5.80
CA VAL A 66 -1.12 9.92 6.70
C VAL A 66 0.12 9.15 7.09
N VAL A 67 -0.02 7.95 7.68
CA VAL A 67 1.13 7.13 8.11
C VAL A 67 2.07 6.83 6.93
N PHE A 68 1.54 6.39 5.79
CA PHE A 68 2.36 5.98 4.65
C PHE A 68 3.13 7.15 4.05
N ILE A 69 2.49 8.30 3.87
CA ILE A 69 3.13 9.47 3.27
C ILE A 69 4.16 10.09 4.21
N PHE A 70 3.85 10.21 5.51
CA PHE A 70 4.83 10.70 6.48
C PHE A 70 6.06 9.79 6.54
N TYR A 71 5.85 8.47 6.56
CA TYR A 71 6.97 7.54 6.62
C TYR A 71 7.75 7.47 5.30
N ALA A 72 7.09 7.60 4.16
CA ALA A 72 7.75 7.70 2.86
C ALA A 72 8.61 8.97 2.76
N ILE A 73 8.12 10.11 3.26
CA ILE A 73 8.93 11.35 3.34
C ILE A 73 10.15 11.13 4.22
N TYR A 74 9.98 10.48 5.38
CA TYR A 74 11.10 10.12 6.25
C TYR A 74 12.15 9.25 5.53
N LEU A 75 11.73 8.15 4.89
CA LEU A 75 12.65 7.26 4.15
C LEU A 75 13.30 7.94 2.93
N PHE A 76 12.66 8.95 2.35
CA PHE A 76 13.23 9.70 1.25
C PHE A 76 14.47 10.50 1.69
N PHE A 77 14.39 11.15 2.85
CA PHE A 77 15.43 12.03 3.39
C PHE A 77 16.36 11.37 4.42
N ALA A 78 16.15 10.09 4.75
CA ALA A 78 17.02 9.35 5.65
C ALA A 78 18.47 9.31 5.13
N PRO A 79 19.50 9.18 6.00
CA PRO A 79 20.91 9.12 5.58
C PRO A 79 21.25 8.00 4.60
N ASN A 80 20.52 6.89 4.66
CA ASN A 80 20.58 5.79 3.70
C ASN A 80 19.25 5.69 2.93
N GLY A 81 18.59 6.81 2.68
CA GLY A 81 17.29 6.89 2.05
C GLY A 81 17.34 6.87 0.52
N VAL A 82 16.18 7.14 -0.09
CA VAL A 82 16.02 7.19 -1.56
C VAL A 82 16.90 8.28 -2.18
N TYR A 83 17.01 9.43 -1.52
CA TYR A 83 17.84 10.53 -2.03
C TYR A 83 19.31 10.12 -2.16
N THR A 84 19.86 9.46 -1.14
CA THR A 84 21.25 8.96 -1.16
C THR A 84 21.42 7.78 -2.11
N TRP A 85 20.46 6.86 -2.20
CA TRP A 85 20.48 5.80 -3.21
C TRP A 85 20.58 6.35 -4.64
N PHE A 86 19.79 7.38 -4.95
CA PHE A 86 19.80 8.01 -6.26
C PHE A 86 21.08 8.84 -6.52
N SER A 87 21.52 9.64 -5.55
CA SER A 87 22.61 10.60 -5.73
C SER A 87 24.00 10.02 -5.53
N LEU A 88 24.18 9.06 -4.62
CA LEU A 88 25.49 8.51 -4.24
C LEU A 88 25.70 7.08 -4.74
N HIS A 89 24.63 6.32 -4.93
CA HIS A 89 24.70 4.90 -5.33
C HIS A 89 24.17 4.66 -6.75
N SER A 90 24.09 5.72 -7.57
CA SER A 90 23.75 5.66 -9.00
C SER A 90 22.44 4.91 -9.31
N ALA A 91 21.48 4.96 -8.39
CA ALA A 91 20.21 4.23 -8.51
C ALA A 91 20.42 2.73 -8.81
N GLU A 92 21.35 2.10 -8.12
CA GLU A 92 21.65 0.67 -8.31
C GLU A 92 20.42 -0.23 -8.10
N ASN A 93 20.49 -1.46 -8.62
CA ASN A 93 19.36 -2.36 -8.62
C ASN A 93 18.87 -2.72 -7.20
N ILE A 94 17.61 -2.40 -6.92
CA ILE A 94 16.95 -2.62 -5.63
C ILE A 94 16.34 -4.02 -5.44
N THR A 95 16.42 -4.91 -6.43
CA THR A 95 15.94 -6.30 -6.34
C THR A 95 17.02 -7.27 -5.88
N GLY A 96 18.17 -6.75 -5.44
CA GLY A 96 19.26 -7.55 -4.88
C GLY A 96 18.87 -8.22 -3.56
N SER A 97 19.70 -9.18 -3.12
CA SER A 97 19.56 -9.76 -1.79
C SER A 97 19.80 -8.71 -0.70
N MET A 98 19.10 -8.86 0.43
CA MET A 98 19.40 -8.09 1.65
C MET A 98 20.87 -8.26 2.03
N SER A 99 21.51 -7.14 2.35
CA SER A 99 22.90 -7.06 2.78
C SER A 99 23.05 -5.83 3.68
N ASP A 100 23.69 -6.04 4.83
CA ASP A 100 23.97 -4.96 5.79
C ASP A 100 24.89 -3.89 5.20
N ASP A 101 25.66 -4.23 4.17
CA ASP A 101 26.55 -3.31 3.46
C ASP A 101 25.80 -2.32 2.56
N LYS A 102 24.51 -2.57 2.28
CA LYS A 102 23.68 -1.79 1.36
C LYS A 102 22.31 -1.41 1.95
N PRO A 103 22.27 -0.69 3.09
CA PRO A 103 21.03 -0.35 3.77
C PRO A 103 20.09 0.51 2.93
N TRP A 104 20.61 1.26 1.96
CA TRP A 104 19.79 2.09 1.08
C TRP A 104 18.95 1.30 0.09
N ILE A 105 19.30 0.05 -0.21
CA ILE A 105 18.46 -0.82 -1.03
C ILE A 105 17.15 -1.11 -0.29
N GLU A 106 17.22 -1.49 0.98
CA GLU A 106 16.01 -1.83 1.76
C GLU A 106 15.13 -0.60 1.97
N ASN A 107 15.70 0.51 2.46
CA ASN A 107 14.95 1.76 2.64
C ASN A 107 14.26 2.22 1.34
N THR A 108 14.87 1.97 0.18
CA THR A 108 14.26 2.29 -1.12
C THR A 108 13.12 1.33 -1.47
N ARG A 109 13.27 0.03 -1.22
CA ARG A 109 12.19 -0.97 -1.42
C ARG A 109 10.98 -0.66 -0.55
N GLU A 110 11.23 -0.38 0.72
CA GLU A 110 10.24 0.03 1.72
C GLU A 110 9.50 1.30 1.29
N PHE A 111 10.23 2.33 0.84
CA PHE A 111 9.65 3.56 0.31
C PHE A 111 8.68 3.28 -0.85
N PHE A 112 9.08 2.48 -1.84
CA PHE A 112 8.20 2.13 -2.96
C PHE A 112 7.00 1.29 -2.51
N GLY A 113 7.18 0.43 -1.51
CA GLY A 113 6.08 -0.27 -0.84
C GLY A 113 5.02 0.68 -0.28
N LEU A 114 5.44 1.73 0.43
CA LEU A 114 4.56 2.78 0.96
C LEU A 114 3.84 3.57 -0.15
N LEU A 115 4.49 3.78 -1.31
CA LEU A 115 3.86 4.42 -2.46
C LEU A 115 2.75 3.55 -3.06
N ILE A 116 2.98 2.23 -3.18
CA ILE A 116 1.98 1.29 -3.69
C ILE A 116 0.78 1.21 -2.72
N LEU A 117 1.04 1.15 -1.41
CA LEU A 117 0.01 1.23 -0.37
C LEU A 117 -0.83 2.51 -0.49
N SER A 118 -0.14 3.65 -0.63
CA SER A 118 -0.79 4.96 -0.81
C SER A 118 -1.64 5.00 -2.07
N PHE A 119 -1.12 4.47 -3.19
CA PHE A 119 -1.83 4.40 -4.45
C PHE A 119 -3.12 3.57 -4.35
N ALA A 120 -3.06 2.38 -3.72
CA ALA A 120 -4.23 1.55 -3.50
C ALA A 120 -5.31 2.26 -2.67
N HIS A 121 -4.90 3.02 -1.63
CA HIS A 121 -5.81 3.81 -0.80
C HIS A 121 -6.45 4.98 -1.55
N ILE A 122 -5.67 5.70 -2.35
CA ILE A 122 -6.17 6.80 -3.20
C ILE A 122 -7.16 6.27 -4.24
N LEU A 123 -6.84 5.15 -4.90
CA LEU A 123 -7.73 4.52 -5.88
C LEU A 123 -9.09 4.19 -5.24
N ASN A 124 -9.09 3.60 -4.04
CA ASN A 124 -10.32 3.33 -3.31
C ASN A 124 -11.11 4.60 -2.99
N LEU A 125 -10.45 5.67 -2.52
CA LEU A 125 -11.10 6.95 -2.22
C LEU A 125 -11.74 7.57 -3.47
N LEU A 126 -11.07 7.53 -4.62
CA LEU A 126 -11.55 8.08 -5.89
C LEU A 126 -12.79 7.34 -6.41
N PHE A 127 -12.81 6.01 -6.29
CA PHE A 127 -13.89 5.19 -6.84
C PHE A 127 -14.97 4.78 -5.81
N ARG A 128 -14.85 5.21 -4.55
CA ARG A 128 -15.77 4.86 -3.44
C ARG A 128 -17.24 5.13 -3.73
N LYS A 129 -17.56 6.21 -4.45
CA LYS A 129 -18.96 6.56 -4.80
C LYS A 129 -19.64 5.46 -5.63
N SER A 130 -18.88 4.72 -6.43
CA SER A 130 -19.38 3.62 -7.26
C SER A 130 -19.83 2.40 -6.45
N LEU A 131 -19.28 2.20 -5.24
CA LEU A 131 -19.56 1.04 -4.40
C LEU A 131 -20.79 1.24 -3.50
N ARG A 132 -21.03 2.47 -3.04
CA ARG A 132 -22.10 2.76 -2.08
C ARG A 132 -23.51 2.73 -2.70
N ASN A 133 -23.66 3.09 -3.97
CA ASN A 133 -24.97 3.21 -4.64
C ASN A 133 -25.77 1.90 -4.74
N LYS A 134 -25.13 0.72 -4.62
CA LYS A 134 -25.84 -0.58 -4.67
C LYS A 134 -26.26 -1.08 -3.29
N ARG A 135 -25.55 -0.71 -2.21
CA ARG A 135 -25.89 -1.17 -0.86
C ARG A 135 -27.23 -0.62 -0.39
N THR A 136 -27.52 0.66 -0.67
CA THR A 136 -28.86 1.23 -0.50
C THR A 136 -29.90 0.46 -1.32
N GLN A 137 -29.63 0.22 -2.61
CA GLN A 137 -30.56 -0.49 -3.51
C GLN A 137 -30.84 -1.97 -3.15
N ILE A 138 -29.97 -2.63 -2.37
CA ILE A 138 -30.18 -4.02 -1.89
C ILE A 138 -30.86 -4.03 -0.52
N VAL A 139 -30.59 -3.04 0.35
CA VAL A 139 -31.23 -2.94 1.67
C VAL A 139 -32.66 -2.40 1.57
N ASP A 140 -32.96 -1.63 0.53
CA ASP A 140 -34.29 -1.08 0.26
C ASP A 140 -35.21 -2.04 -0.54
N LYS A 141 -34.84 -3.31 -0.69
CA LYS A 141 -35.62 -4.40 -1.30
C LYS A 141 -35.85 -5.54 -0.32
#